data_AF-A0A661IEK0-F1
#
_entry.id   AF-A0A661IEK0-F1
#
_cell.length_a   1.000
_cell.length_b   1.000
_cell.length_c   1.000
_cell.angle_alpha   90.00
_cell.angle_beta   90.00
_cell.angle_gamma   90.00
#
_symmetry.space_group_name_H-M   'P 1'
#
loop_
_entity.id
_entity.type
_entity.pdbx_description
1 polymer ?
#
loop_
_entity_poly.entity_id
_entity_poly.type
_entity_poly.pdbx_seq_one_letter_code
_entity_poly.pdbx_strand_id
1 'polypeptide(L)'
;MTVLTLEGEECTYDNLHRILAEPLEHGYQLADLIVYIGHGLDDMWLGQIPEQRPMLTEDDVWLLKDSIVIAIACNTLKYLGNLAVTKGGAKAYIGFIDLVLTPVTTEKMSNRNYKADFVRALMQPTVSLVQGRAVKDAIIEFQDICRYYADMYSEKRYDLWEFHAFCMLHNADSISYAGKPDAVL
;
A
#
# COMPACT_ATOMS: atom_id res chain seq x y z
N MET A 1 19.41 7.15 -4.02
CA MET A 1 18.32 6.18 -3.83
C MET A 1 18.16 5.43 -5.14
N THR A 2 18.33 4.11 -5.12
CA THR A 2 18.05 3.26 -6.28
C THR A 2 16.57 2.90 -6.23
N VAL A 3 15.88 3.01 -7.36
CA VAL A 3 14.47 2.62 -7.46
C VAL A 3 14.40 1.46 -8.45
N LEU A 4 13.76 0.38 -8.01
CA LEU A 4 13.46 -0.79 -8.83
C LEU A 4 11.96 -0.85 -9.01
N THR A 5 11.52 -1.14 -10.23
CA THR A 5 10.11 -1.07 -10.60
C THR A 5 9.72 -2.33 -11.35
N LEU A 6 8.64 -2.96 -10.89
CA LEU A 6 7.88 -3.94 -11.65
C LEU A 6 6.52 -3.31 -11.95
N GLU A 7 6.16 -3.24 -13.23
CA GLU A 7 4.91 -2.63 -13.69
C GLU A 7 4.28 -3.48 -14.79
N GLY A 8 2.96 -3.52 -14.83
CA GLY A 8 2.21 -4.23 -15.87
C GLY A 8 2.60 -5.70 -15.96
N GLU A 9 3.00 -6.15 -17.14
CA GLU A 9 3.34 -7.55 -17.42
C GLU A 9 4.57 -8.03 -16.63
N GLU A 10 5.37 -7.12 -16.08
CA GLU A 10 6.54 -7.46 -15.27
C GLU A 10 6.19 -7.81 -13.81
N CYS A 11 4.95 -7.53 -13.36
CA CYS A 11 4.46 -7.86 -12.02
C CYS A 11 4.14 -9.35 -11.88
N THR A 12 5.20 -10.17 -11.90
CA THR A 12 5.13 -11.64 -11.81
C THR A 12 5.91 -12.15 -10.59
N TYR A 13 5.55 -13.35 -10.12
CA TYR A 13 6.27 -14.06 -9.08
C TYR A 13 7.77 -14.19 -9.41
N ASP A 14 8.10 -14.68 -10.62
CA ASP A 14 9.48 -14.92 -11.05
C ASP A 14 10.32 -13.63 -11.02
N ASN A 15 9.74 -12.51 -11.46
CA ASN A 15 10.44 -11.22 -11.44
C ASN A 15 10.61 -10.67 -10.02
N LEU A 16 9.60 -10.80 -9.16
CA LEU A 16 9.71 -10.41 -7.76
C LEU A 16 10.81 -11.23 -7.07
N HIS A 17 10.78 -12.55 -7.27
CA HIS A 17 11.74 -13.48 -6.68
C HIS A 17 13.15 -13.18 -7.19
N ARG A 18 13.33 -12.97 -8.50
CA ARG A 18 14.63 -12.57 -9.07
C ARG A 18 15.19 -11.30 -8.41
N ILE A 19 14.34 -10.30 -8.17
CA ILE A 19 14.77 -9.02 -7.60
C ILE A 19 15.07 -9.13 -6.11
N LEU A 20 14.25 -9.87 -5.34
CA LEU A 20 14.37 -9.88 -3.87
C LEU A 20 15.13 -11.09 -3.31
N ALA A 21 14.97 -12.27 -3.90
CA ALA A 21 15.60 -13.50 -3.40
C ALA A 21 17.09 -13.54 -3.68
N GLU A 22 17.51 -13.27 -4.93
CA GLU A 22 18.92 -13.38 -5.32
C GLU A 22 19.84 -12.56 -4.40
N PRO A 23 19.54 -11.28 -4.07
CA PRO A 23 20.32 -10.52 -3.08
C PRO A 23 20.39 -11.19 -1.71
N LEU A 24 19.25 -11.66 -1.21
CA LEU A 24 19.14 -12.26 0.13
C LEU A 24 19.94 -13.56 0.24
N GLU A 25 19.95 -14.38 -0.82
CA GLU A 25 20.77 -15.59 -0.93
C GLU A 25 22.28 -15.27 -0.89
N HIS A 26 22.67 -14.09 -1.38
CA HIS A 26 24.04 -13.58 -1.31
C HIS A 26 24.33 -12.78 -0.03
N GLY A 27 23.38 -12.75 0.92
CA GLY A 27 23.56 -12.18 2.25
C GLY A 27 23.42 -10.66 2.33
N TYR A 28 22.79 -10.02 1.35
CA TYR A 28 22.50 -8.58 1.40
C TYR A 28 21.05 -8.26 1.03
N GLN A 29 20.55 -7.14 1.54
CA GLN A 29 19.21 -6.64 1.24
C GLN A 29 19.28 -5.64 0.10
N LEU A 30 18.33 -5.73 -0.84
CA LEU A 30 18.29 -4.82 -1.99
C LEU A 30 17.39 -3.60 -1.78
N ALA A 31 16.32 -3.73 -0.97
CA ALA A 31 15.31 -2.69 -0.82
C ALA A 31 15.00 -2.40 0.65
N ASP A 32 15.21 -1.17 1.11
CA ASP A 32 14.80 -0.71 2.44
C ASP A 32 13.29 -0.44 2.51
N LEU A 33 12.68 -0.07 1.38
CA LEU A 33 11.26 0.19 1.20
C LEU A 33 10.72 -0.63 0.02
N ILE A 34 9.64 -1.37 0.25
CA ILE A 34 8.88 -2.07 -0.79
C ILE A 34 7.48 -1.48 -0.85
N VAL A 35 7.06 -1.01 -2.03
CA VAL A 35 5.71 -0.47 -2.25
C VAL A 35 4.99 -1.33 -3.27
N TYR A 36 3.92 -2.00 -2.83
CA TYR A 36 3.03 -2.78 -3.67
C TYR A 36 1.71 -2.03 -3.86
N ILE A 37 1.26 -1.90 -5.11
CA ILE A 37 0.00 -1.25 -5.47
C ILE A 37 -0.74 -2.18 -6.42
N GLY A 38 -1.86 -2.76 -5.97
CA GLY A 38 -2.54 -3.79 -6.74
C GLY A 38 -3.68 -4.46 -5.98
N HIS A 39 -3.90 -5.74 -6.29
CA HIS A 39 -4.93 -6.53 -5.65
C HIS A 39 -4.35 -7.42 -4.55
N GLY A 40 -5.05 -7.48 -3.41
CA GLY A 40 -4.65 -8.29 -2.28
C GLY A 40 -5.78 -9.21 -1.86
N LEU A 41 -5.39 -10.37 -1.37
CA LEU A 41 -6.20 -11.21 -0.49
C LEU A 41 -5.55 -11.19 0.89
N ASP A 42 -6.20 -11.85 1.85
CA ASP A 42 -5.73 -11.92 3.22
C ASP A 42 -4.29 -12.49 3.30
N ASP A 43 -3.92 -13.41 2.42
CA ASP A 43 -2.69 -14.21 2.43
C ASP A 43 -1.76 -14.01 1.23
N MET A 44 -2.09 -13.11 0.28
CA MET A 44 -1.26 -12.91 -0.91
C MET A 44 -1.40 -11.54 -1.58
N TRP A 45 -0.34 -11.17 -2.30
CA TRP A 45 -0.38 -10.17 -3.37
C TRP A 45 -0.67 -10.84 -4.70
N LEU A 46 -1.47 -10.20 -5.55
CA LEU A 46 -1.77 -10.69 -6.89
C LEU A 46 -0.93 -9.97 -7.94
N GLY A 47 -0.42 -10.73 -8.90
CA GLY A 47 0.23 -10.23 -10.11
C GLY A 47 -0.80 -9.72 -11.13
N GLN A 48 -0.31 -9.43 -12.34
CA GLN A 48 -1.10 -8.76 -13.37
C GLN A 48 -2.01 -9.71 -14.20
N ILE A 49 -3.10 -9.14 -14.71
CA ILE A 49 -4.07 -9.69 -15.67
C ILE A 49 -3.40 -9.97 -17.05
N PRO A 50 -3.78 -11.01 -17.83
CA PRO A 50 -5.07 -11.73 -17.82
C PRO A 50 -5.24 -12.80 -16.76
N GLU A 51 -4.16 -13.33 -16.19
CA GLU A 51 -4.24 -14.37 -15.15
C GLU A 51 -3.71 -13.79 -13.85
N GLN A 52 -4.60 -13.34 -12.96
CA GLN A 52 -4.23 -12.97 -11.60
C GLN A 52 -3.65 -14.18 -10.88
N ARG A 53 -2.32 -14.26 -10.89
CA ARG A 53 -1.55 -15.29 -10.19
C ARG A 53 -0.99 -14.69 -8.91
N PRO A 54 -0.78 -15.49 -7.85
CA PRO A 54 -0.07 -15.01 -6.68
C PRO A 54 1.32 -14.50 -7.08
N MET A 55 1.68 -13.30 -6.61
CA MET A 55 3.00 -12.70 -6.81
C MET A 55 3.86 -12.82 -5.55
N LEU A 56 3.23 -12.76 -4.37
CA LEU A 56 3.85 -13.01 -3.07
C LEU A 56 2.81 -13.68 -2.18
N THR A 57 3.16 -14.82 -1.59
CA THR A 57 2.29 -15.60 -0.68
C THR A 57 2.86 -15.65 0.74
N GLU A 58 2.17 -16.35 1.64
CA GLU A 58 2.66 -16.61 3.00
C GLU A 58 4.01 -17.36 3.04
N ASP A 59 4.30 -18.20 2.06
CA ASP A 59 5.56 -18.96 1.98
C ASP A 59 6.73 -18.07 1.53
N ASP A 60 6.44 -16.92 0.92
CA ASP A 60 7.41 -16.00 0.32
C ASP A 60 7.72 -14.79 1.21
N VAL A 61 7.09 -14.68 2.39
CA VAL A 61 7.20 -13.49 3.25
C VAL A 61 8.62 -13.18 3.70
N TRP A 62 9.53 -14.16 3.65
CA TRP A 62 10.96 -13.98 3.91
C TRP A 62 11.66 -13.07 2.89
N LEU A 63 11.09 -12.87 1.71
CA LEU A 63 11.57 -11.91 0.71
C LEU A 63 11.47 -10.46 1.20
N LEU A 64 10.65 -10.20 2.21
CA LEU A 64 10.39 -8.87 2.78
C LEU A 64 11.32 -8.54 3.96
N LYS A 65 12.30 -9.39 4.23
CA LYS A 65 13.21 -9.28 5.37
C LYS A 65 13.87 -7.91 5.44
N ASP A 66 13.97 -7.38 6.65
CA ASP A 66 14.60 -6.10 7.02
C ASP A 66 14.05 -4.87 6.27
N SER A 67 12.94 -5.00 5.54
CA SER A 67 12.31 -3.94 4.76
C SER A 67 11.15 -3.31 5.53
N ILE A 68 10.83 -2.05 5.23
CA ILE A 68 9.50 -1.50 5.48
C ILE A 68 8.65 -1.76 4.24
N VAL A 69 7.45 -2.30 4.42
CA VAL A 69 6.55 -2.66 3.32
C VAL A 69 5.31 -1.79 3.36
N ILE A 70 4.87 -1.29 2.21
CA ILE A 70 3.56 -0.65 2.01
C ILE A 70 2.79 -1.46 0.99
N ALA A 71 1.62 -1.96 1.35
CA ALA A 71 0.69 -2.62 0.43
C ALA A 71 -0.60 -1.79 0.31
N ILE A 72 -0.74 -1.08 -0.81
CA ILE A 72 -2.00 -0.45 -1.22
C ILE A 72 -2.84 -1.51 -1.93
N ALA A 73 -3.38 -2.44 -1.12
CA ALA A 73 -4.10 -3.61 -1.59
C ALA A 73 -5.05 -4.14 -0.51
N CYS A 74 -6.21 -4.63 -0.94
CA CYS A 74 -7.28 -5.09 -0.07
C CYS A 74 -6.82 -6.21 0.89
N ASN A 75 -7.27 -6.14 2.13
CA ASN A 75 -7.16 -7.19 3.15
C ASN A 75 -5.75 -7.70 3.53
N THR A 76 -4.69 -7.22 2.89
CA THR A 76 -3.33 -7.72 3.07
C THR A 76 -2.82 -7.66 4.51
N LEU A 77 -3.34 -6.74 5.32
CA LEU A 77 -2.94 -6.62 6.73
C LEU A 77 -3.67 -7.60 7.65
N LYS A 78 -4.78 -8.23 7.22
CA LYS A 78 -5.50 -9.21 8.04
C LYS A 78 -4.61 -10.39 8.42
N TYR A 79 -3.76 -10.85 7.50
CA TYR A 79 -2.93 -12.04 7.73
C TYR A 79 -1.51 -11.90 7.16
N LEU A 80 -1.34 -11.63 5.86
CA LEU A 80 -0.03 -11.56 5.19
C LEU A 80 0.92 -10.54 5.85
N GLY A 81 0.44 -9.33 6.16
CA GLY A 81 1.26 -8.29 6.80
C GLY A 81 1.77 -8.69 8.19
N ASN A 82 0.98 -9.43 8.97
CA ASN A 82 1.41 -9.97 10.25
C ASN A 82 2.46 -11.07 10.08
N LEU A 83 2.31 -11.95 9.07
CA LEU A 83 3.31 -12.96 8.74
C LEU A 83 4.63 -12.35 8.25
N ALA A 84 4.57 -11.31 7.42
CA ALA A 84 5.74 -10.58 6.94
C ALA A 84 6.62 -10.09 8.08
N VAL A 85 6.02 -9.57 9.15
CA VAL A 85 6.76 -9.12 10.32
C VAL A 85 7.21 -10.29 11.20
N THR A 86 6.30 -11.21 11.53
CA THR A 86 6.56 -12.24 12.56
C THR A 86 7.41 -13.42 12.07
N LYS A 87 7.27 -13.79 10.79
CA LYS A 87 8.02 -14.89 10.16
C LYS A 87 9.00 -14.39 9.11
N GLY A 88 8.59 -13.40 8.30
CA GLY A 88 9.38 -12.88 7.19
C GLY A 88 10.54 -11.97 7.60
N GLY A 89 10.48 -11.39 8.80
CA GLY A 89 11.49 -10.47 9.31
C GLY A 89 11.42 -9.06 8.75
N ALA A 90 10.28 -8.66 8.16
CA ALA A 90 10.05 -7.25 7.80
C ALA A 90 10.11 -6.35 9.04
N LYS A 91 10.70 -5.15 8.92
CA LYS A 91 10.75 -4.16 10.01
C LYS A 91 9.35 -3.70 10.39
N ALA A 92 8.52 -3.43 9.39
CA ALA A 92 7.13 -3.04 9.51
C ALA A 92 6.38 -3.33 8.20
N TYR A 93 5.06 -3.48 8.30
CA TYR A 93 4.17 -3.66 7.16
C TYR A 93 2.96 -2.74 7.31
N ILE A 94 2.82 -1.79 6.39
CA ILE A 94 1.66 -0.90 6.26
C ILE A 94 0.71 -1.51 5.23
N GLY A 95 -0.56 -1.66 5.58
CA GLY A 95 -1.55 -2.22 4.67
C GLY A 95 -2.98 -1.99 5.17
N PHE A 96 -3.93 -2.63 4.50
CA PHE A 96 -5.36 -2.47 4.78
C PHE A 96 -5.96 -3.73 5.40
N ILE A 97 -6.77 -3.55 6.44
CA ILE A 97 -7.56 -4.63 7.09
C ILE A 97 -8.90 -4.86 6.40
N ASP A 98 -9.22 -4.13 5.34
CA ASP A 98 -10.44 -4.29 4.54
C ASP A 98 -10.14 -3.89 3.07
N LEU A 99 -11.17 -3.70 2.26
CA LEU A 99 -11.08 -3.21 0.89
C LEU A 99 -10.40 -1.84 0.82
N VAL A 100 -9.58 -1.64 -0.21
CA VAL A 100 -9.11 -0.31 -0.61
C VAL A 100 -10.13 0.27 -1.58
N LEU A 101 -10.86 1.30 -1.16
CA LEU A 101 -11.85 1.95 -2.00
C LEU A 101 -11.18 3.00 -2.89
N THR A 102 -11.50 2.97 -4.18
CA THR A 102 -10.94 3.86 -5.19
C THR A 102 -12.04 4.77 -5.75
N PRO A 103 -11.69 5.94 -6.32
CA PRO A 103 -12.70 6.85 -6.83
C PRO A 103 -13.33 6.26 -8.09
N VAL A 104 -14.64 6.44 -8.24
CA VAL A 104 -15.31 6.14 -9.50
C VAL A 104 -15.15 7.37 -10.38
N THR A 105 -14.60 7.23 -11.58
CA THR A 105 -14.53 8.33 -12.55
C THR A 105 -15.66 8.20 -13.57
N THR A 106 -16.49 9.23 -13.69
CA THR A 106 -17.56 9.31 -14.69
C THR A 106 -17.51 10.66 -15.41
N GLU A 107 -18.12 10.74 -16.59
CA GLU A 107 -18.24 11.98 -17.37
C GLU A 107 -18.92 13.13 -16.59
N LYS A 108 -19.67 12.79 -15.53
CA LYS A 108 -20.35 13.77 -14.68
C LYS A 108 -19.42 14.53 -13.73
N MET A 109 -18.15 14.16 -13.63
CA MET A 109 -17.22 14.70 -12.63
C MET A 109 -16.39 15.87 -13.14
N SER A 110 -17.07 16.91 -13.63
CA SER A 110 -16.39 18.10 -14.20
C SER A 110 -15.89 19.08 -13.13
N ASN A 111 -16.44 19.04 -11.91
CA ASN A 111 -16.14 20.02 -10.84
C ASN A 111 -15.08 19.57 -9.83
N ARG A 112 -14.61 18.30 -9.87
CA ARG A 112 -13.53 17.81 -9.01
C ARG A 112 -12.76 16.62 -9.59
N ASN A 113 -11.44 16.66 -9.48
CA ASN A 113 -10.57 15.55 -9.85
C ASN A 113 -10.28 14.64 -8.65
N TYR A 114 -11.25 13.79 -8.30
CA TYR A 114 -11.11 12.84 -7.20
C TYR A 114 -9.95 11.85 -7.42
N LYS A 115 -9.64 11.48 -8.66
CA LYS A 115 -8.50 10.59 -8.95
C LYS A 115 -7.19 11.16 -8.42
N ALA A 116 -6.93 12.45 -8.65
CA ALA A 116 -5.73 13.11 -8.14
C ALA A 116 -5.69 13.11 -6.60
N ASP A 117 -6.83 13.31 -5.95
CA ASP A 117 -6.93 13.31 -4.49
C ASP A 117 -6.68 11.93 -3.88
N PHE A 118 -7.27 10.87 -4.45
CA PHE A 118 -7.03 9.50 -4.01
C PHE A 118 -5.59 9.08 -4.25
N VAL A 119 -4.99 9.43 -5.40
CA VAL A 119 -3.56 9.16 -5.63
C VAL A 119 -2.71 9.87 -4.59
N ARG A 120 -3.00 11.14 -4.29
CA ARG A 120 -2.26 11.89 -3.26
C ARG A 120 -2.40 11.24 -1.89
N ALA A 121 -3.62 10.87 -1.50
CA ALA A 121 -3.87 10.22 -0.22
C ALA A 121 -3.18 8.86 -0.14
N LEU A 122 -3.44 7.94 -1.08
CA LEU A 122 -2.88 6.58 -1.10
C LEU A 122 -1.35 6.56 -1.15
N MET A 123 -0.71 7.54 -1.79
CA MET A 123 0.76 7.66 -1.81
C MET A 123 1.35 8.37 -0.60
N GLN A 124 0.53 8.95 0.29
CA GLN A 124 1.01 9.69 1.46
C GLN A 124 1.95 8.87 2.34
N PRO A 125 1.66 7.60 2.71
CA PRO A 125 2.58 6.81 3.54
C PRO A 125 3.96 6.66 2.91
N THR A 126 4.03 6.44 1.59
CA THR A 126 5.28 6.35 0.84
C THR A 126 6.06 7.65 0.92
N VAL A 127 5.39 8.79 0.70
CA VAL A 127 6.01 10.12 0.79
C VAL A 127 6.55 10.38 2.20
N SER A 128 5.77 10.08 3.24
CA SER A 128 6.16 10.27 4.63
C SER A 128 7.41 9.46 4.99
N LEU A 129 7.46 8.17 4.64
CA LEU A 129 8.63 7.32 4.92
C LEU A 129 9.89 7.81 4.19
N VAL A 130 9.78 8.20 2.92
CA VAL A 130 10.91 8.74 2.14
C VAL A 130 11.42 10.07 2.72
N GLN A 131 10.56 10.82 3.42
CA GLN A 131 10.96 12.02 4.16
C GLN A 131 11.56 11.73 5.55
N GLY A 132 11.76 10.47 5.90
CA GLY A 132 12.34 10.04 7.17
C GLY A 132 11.34 10.05 8.34
N ARG A 133 10.03 10.07 8.06
CA ARG A 133 9.00 9.90 9.10
C ARG A 133 8.95 8.45 9.56
N ALA A 134 8.57 8.24 10.82
CA ALA A 134 8.35 6.91 11.34
C ALA A 134 7.05 6.30 10.77
N VAL A 135 6.96 4.97 10.78
CA VAL A 135 5.77 4.21 10.32
C VAL A 135 4.48 4.72 10.94
N LYS A 136 4.43 4.92 12.26
CA LYS A 136 3.23 5.43 12.93
C LYS A 136 2.80 6.82 12.43
N ASP A 137 3.77 7.69 12.12
CA ASP A 137 3.50 9.06 11.68
C ASP A 137 2.98 9.04 10.24
N ALA A 138 3.50 8.15 9.38
CA ALA A 138 3.02 7.94 8.03
C ALA A 138 1.54 7.51 7.98
N ILE A 139 1.11 6.69 8.95
CA ILE A 139 -0.31 6.28 9.08
C ILE A 139 -1.18 7.45 9.53
N ILE A 140 -0.74 8.22 10.53
CA ILE A 140 -1.48 9.40 11.00
C ILE A 140 -1.64 10.41 9.86
N GLU A 141 -0.56 10.73 9.13
CA GLU A 141 -0.61 11.67 8.01
C GLU A 141 -1.54 11.19 6.88
N PHE A 142 -1.60 9.87 6.62
CA PHE A 142 -2.57 9.30 5.69
C PHE A 142 -4.01 9.45 6.17
N GLN A 143 -4.27 9.15 7.45
CA GLN A 143 -5.60 9.29 8.04
C GLN A 143 -6.07 10.75 7.99
N ASP A 144 -5.18 11.68 8.32
CA ASP A 144 -5.44 13.11 8.30
C ASP A 144 -5.77 13.60 6.89
N ILE A 145 -5.01 13.20 5.87
CA ILE A 145 -5.27 13.64 4.49
C ILE A 145 -6.58 13.04 3.94
N CYS A 146 -6.91 11.79 4.28
CA CYS A 146 -8.20 11.19 3.93
C CYS A 146 -9.37 11.94 4.58
N ARG A 147 -9.28 12.25 5.89
CA ARG A 147 -10.31 13.02 6.60
C ARG A 147 -10.45 14.43 6.04
N TYR A 148 -9.33 15.10 5.78
CA TYR A 148 -9.33 16.41 5.11
C TYR A 148 -10.12 16.39 3.80
N TYR A 149 -9.89 15.38 2.94
CA TYR A 149 -10.60 15.26 1.68
C TYR A 149 -12.08 14.97 1.89
N ALA A 150 -12.44 14.08 2.82
CA ALA A 150 -13.84 13.78 3.13
C ALA A 150 -14.62 15.01 3.62
N ASP A 151 -14.01 15.80 4.51
CA ASP A 151 -14.59 17.04 5.02
C ASP A 151 -14.77 18.07 3.89
N MET A 152 -13.73 18.23 3.07
CA MET A 152 -13.75 19.16 1.93
C MET A 152 -14.82 18.77 0.89
N TYR A 153 -14.98 17.49 0.59
CA TYR A 153 -16.06 17.01 -0.29
C TYR A 153 -17.43 17.32 0.30
N SER A 154 -17.61 17.11 1.61
CA SER A 154 -18.87 17.36 2.32
C SER A 154 -19.24 18.83 2.39
N GLU A 155 -18.25 19.71 2.55
CA GLU A 155 -18.43 21.17 2.57
C GLU A 155 -18.80 21.69 1.17
N LYS A 156 -18.06 21.26 0.14
CA LYS A 156 -18.22 21.79 -1.23
C LYS A 156 -19.35 21.12 -2.01
N ARG A 157 -19.77 19.92 -1.60
CA ARG A 157 -20.86 19.14 -2.21
C ARG A 157 -20.72 18.99 -3.73
N TYR A 158 -19.52 18.63 -4.18
CA TYR A 158 -19.27 18.27 -5.58
C TYR A 158 -20.13 17.08 -6.03
N ASP A 159 -20.17 16.80 -7.33
CA ASP A 159 -20.89 15.63 -7.80
C ASP A 159 -20.29 14.35 -7.20
N LEU A 160 -21.17 13.45 -6.73
CA LEU A 160 -20.81 12.20 -6.04
C LEU A 160 -19.98 12.39 -4.75
N TRP A 161 -20.05 13.55 -4.10
CA TRP A 161 -19.26 13.83 -2.90
C TRP A 161 -19.47 12.81 -1.78
N GLU A 162 -20.71 12.34 -1.56
CA GLU A 162 -21.04 11.39 -0.48
C GLU A 162 -20.27 10.08 -0.63
N PHE A 163 -20.25 9.52 -1.84
CA PHE A 163 -19.52 8.29 -2.14
C PHE A 163 -18.01 8.48 -1.91
N HIS A 164 -17.44 9.56 -2.43
CA HIS A 164 -16.00 9.80 -2.32
C HIS A 164 -15.56 10.15 -0.90
N ALA A 165 -16.39 10.85 -0.13
CA ALA A 165 -16.17 11.11 1.29
C ALA A 165 -16.21 9.79 2.07
N PHE A 166 -17.22 8.94 1.82
CA PHE A 166 -17.29 7.60 2.39
C PHE A 166 -16.03 6.78 2.08
N CYS A 167 -15.59 6.75 0.82
CA CYS A 167 -14.40 6.00 0.43
C CYS A 167 -13.12 6.50 1.13
N MET A 168 -12.93 7.82 1.26
CA MET A 168 -11.79 8.39 1.99
C MET A 168 -11.83 8.02 3.48
N LEU A 169 -12.99 8.15 4.13
CA LEU A 169 -13.14 7.80 5.55
C LEU A 169 -12.92 6.30 5.77
N HIS A 170 -13.50 5.45 4.91
CA HIS A 170 -13.29 4.01 4.96
C HIS A 170 -11.80 3.67 4.86
N ASN A 171 -11.10 4.24 3.89
CA ASN A 171 -9.66 4.00 3.73
C ASN A 171 -8.86 4.46 4.96
N ALA A 172 -9.20 5.63 5.54
CA ALA A 172 -8.57 6.12 6.78
C ALA A 172 -8.76 5.15 7.96
N ASP A 173 -9.96 4.57 8.07
CA ASP A 173 -10.31 3.66 9.15
C ASP A 173 -9.81 2.22 8.91
N SER A 174 -9.53 1.85 7.66
CA SER A 174 -9.09 0.49 7.28
C SER A 174 -7.58 0.34 7.07
N ILE A 175 -6.81 1.43 6.97
CA ILE A 175 -5.34 1.34 6.98
C ILE A 175 -4.82 1.09 8.41
N SER A 176 -3.75 0.30 8.53
CA SER A 176 -2.98 0.19 9.78
C SER A 176 -1.56 -0.32 9.47
N TYR A 177 -0.86 -0.78 10.50
CA TYR A 177 0.47 -1.39 10.37
C TYR A 177 0.68 -2.56 11.32
N ALA A 178 1.63 -3.43 10.98
CA ALA A 178 2.25 -4.42 11.85
C ALA A 178 3.75 -4.11 12.02
N GLY A 179 4.36 -4.56 13.12
CA GLY A 179 5.79 -4.41 13.39
C GLY A 179 6.15 -3.14 14.16
N LYS A 180 7.34 -2.58 13.89
CA LYS A 180 7.93 -1.50 14.70
C LYS A 180 7.31 -0.14 14.33
N PRO A 181 6.59 0.54 15.26
CA PRO A 181 5.93 1.82 14.97
C PRO A 181 6.90 2.99 14.74
N ASP A 182 8.11 2.88 15.29
CA ASP A 182 9.20 3.85 15.25
C ASP A 182 10.23 3.55 14.14
N ALA A 183 10.00 2.52 13.33
CA ALA A 183 10.85 2.24 12.18
C ALA A 183 10.84 3.40 11.19
N VAL A 184 12.03 3.73 10.70
CA VAL A 184 12.31 4.70 9.63
C VAL A 184 13.14 4.00 8.56
N LEU A 185 13.20 4.60 7.35
CA LEU A 185 14.10 4.13 6.29
C LEU A 185 15.57 4.28 6.68
#